data_AF-A0A957D3M6-F1
#
_entry.id   AF-A0A957D3M6-F1
#
_cell.length_a   1.000
_cell.length_b   1.000
_cell.length_c   1.000
_cell.angle_alpha   90.00
_cell.angle_beta   90.00
_cell.angle_gamma   90.00
#
_symmetry.space_group_name_H-M   'P 1'
#
loop_
_entity.id
_entity.type
_entity.pdbx_description
1 polymer ?
#
loop_
_entity_poly.entity_id
_entity_poly.type
_entity_poly.pdbx_seq_one_letter_code
_entity_poly.pdbx_strand_id
1 'polypeptide(L)' 'MVRFGLERTQQRLREFEQEFGMTSAEFLQRLLAAEIEETIAFTDWRMEIGMLSLLESQYQALQDVQLD' A
#
# COMPACT_ATOMS: atom_id res chain seq x y z
N MET A 1 7.62 15.46 7.36
CA MET A 1 7.92 14.94 6.01
C MET A 1 7.28 13.57 5.77
N VAL A 2 7.48 12.58 6.66
CA VAL A 2 6.89 11.22 6.52
C VAL A 2 5.35 11.23 6.43
N ARG A 3 4.68 11.98 7.31
CA ARG A 3 3.20 12.07 7.35
C ARG A 3 2.58 12.59 6.04
N PHE A 4 3.20 13.58 5.41
CA PHE A 4 2.72 14.15 4.14
C PHE A 4 2.90 13.17 2.97
N GLY A 5 3.97 12.36 3.00
CA GLY A 5 4.16 11.26 2.05
C GLY A 5 3.10 10.18 2.21
N LEU A 6 2.80 9.82 3.46
CA LEU A 6 1.80 8.81 3.83
C LEU A 6 0.38 9.24 3.39
N GLU A 7 -0.02 10.47 3.68
CA GLU A 7 -1.32 11.01 3.27
C GLU A 7 -1.49 11.03 1.75
N ARG A 8 -0.43 11.39 1.01
CA ARG A 8 -0.43 11.38 -0.45
C ARG A 8 -0.52 9.97 -1.02
N THR A 9 0.24 9.01 -0.48
CA THR A 9 0.19 7.61 -0.93
C THR A 9 -1.17 7.00 -0.61
N GLN A 10 -1.76 7.29 0.55
CA GLN A 10 -3.12 6.86 0.88
C GLN A 10 -4.18 7.45 -0.07
N GLN A 11 -4.01 8.70 -0.52
CA GLN A 11 -4.90 9.28 -1.53
C GLN A 11 -4.79 8.55 -2.87
N ARG A 12 -3.57 8.24 -3.32
CA ARG A 12 -3.35 7.46 -4.55
C ARG A 12 -3.92 6.04 -4.45
N LEU A 13 -3.86 5.41 -3.28
CA LEU A 13 -4.51 4.12 -3.05
C LEU A 13 -6.03 4.22 -3.15
N ARG A 14 -6.65 5.27 -2.60
CA ARG A 14 -8.10 5.47 -2.77
C ARG A 14 -8.50 5.63 -4.23
N GLU A 15 -7.69 6.34 -5.01
CA GLU A 15 -7.91 6.48 -6.47
C GLU A 15 -7.77 5.14 -7.18
N PHE A 16 -6.74 4.36 -6.85
CA PHE A 16 -6.57 2.99 -7.34
C PHE A 16 -7.78 2.11 -7.00
N GLU A 17 -8.24 2.12 -5.74
CA GLU A 17 -9.35 1.30 -5.29
C GLU A 17 -10.66 1.66 -5.99
N GLN A 18 -10.86 2.94 -6.31
CA GLN A 18 -11.99 3.40 -7.12
C GLN A 18 -11.86 3.00 -8.59
N GLU A 19 -10.66 3.10 -9.17
CA GLU A 19 -10.39 2.76 -10.56
C GLU A 19 -10.55 1.25 -10.84
N PHE A 20 -10.00 0.41 -9.96
CA PHE A 20 -9.97 -1.04 -10.12
C PHE A 20 -11.12 -1.76 -9.40
N GLY A 21 -11.91 -1.05 -8.60
CA GLY A 21 -13.09 -1.59 -7.92
C GLY A 21 -12.77 -2.67 -6.88
N MET A 22 -11.54 -2.69 -6.36
CA MET A 22 -11.09 -3.62 -5.32
C MET A 22 -10.16 -2.90 -4.36
N THR A 23 -10.14 -3.34 -3.10
CA THR A 23 -9.21 -2.79 -2.11
C THR A 23 -7.76 -3.11 -2.47
N SER A 24 -6.82 -2.31 -1.98
CA SER A 24 -5.38 -2.55 -2.16
C SER A 24 -4.94 -3.91 -1.61
N ALA A 25 -5.60 -4.37 -0.54
CA ALA A 25 -5.38 -5.69 0.06
C ALA A 25 -5.91 -6.83 -0.82
N GLU A 26 -7.12 -6.69 -1.37
CA GLU A 26 -7.69 -7.66 -2.32
C GLU A 26 -6.85 -7.73 -3.59
N PHE A 27 -6.40 -6.59 -4.12
CA PHE A 27 -5.50 -6.55 -5.27
C PHE A 27 -4.23 -7.38 -5.04
N LEU A 28 -3.55 -7.18 -3.90
CA LEU A 28 -2.35 -7.95 -3.57
C LEU A 28 -2.65 -9.44 -3.44
N GLN A 29 -3.76 -9.81 -2.79
CA GLN A 29 -4.16 -11.21 -2.65
C GLN A 29 -4.38 -11.87 -4.01
N ARG A 30 -5.13 -11.21 -4.90
CA ARG A 30 -5.48 -11.74 -6.22
C ARG A 30 -4.26 -11.79 -7.15
N LEU A 31 -3.35 -10.82 -7.04
CA LEU A 31 -2.09 -10.82 -7.78
C LEU A 31 -1.19 -11.99 -7.35
N LEU A 32 -1.06 -12.22 -6.04
CA LEU A 32 -0.27 -13.34 -5.49
C LEU A 32 -0.90 -14.71 -5.79
N ALA A 33 -2.22 -14.78 -5.87
CA ALA A 33 -2.96 -15.97 -6.27
C ALA A 33 -2.95 -16.22 -7.79
N ALA A 34 -2.31 -15.35 -8.58
CA ALA A 34 -2.32 -15.35 -10.04
C ALA A 34 -3.74 -15.31 -10.65
N GLU A 35 -4.71 -14.73 -9.93
CA GLU A 35 -6.07 -14.52 -10.42
C GLU A 35 -6.17 -13.32 -11.37
N ILE A 36 -5.21 -12.41 -11.28
CA ILE A 36 -5.04 -11.27 -12.19
C ILE A 36 -3.64 -11.33 -12.80
N GLU A 37 -3.55 -10.99 -14.08
CA GLU A 37 -2.28 -10.97 -14.79
C GLU A 37 -1.40 -9.82 -14.27
N GLU A 38 -0.15 -10.12 -13.94
CA GLU A 38 0.80 -9.09 -13.52
C GLU A 38 1.19 -8.24 -14.74
N THR A 39 0.73 -6.98 -14.74
CA THR A 39 1.12 -5.96 -15.71
C THR A 39 2.22 -5.07 -15.13
N ILE A 40 2.86 -4.26 -15.97
CA ILE A 40 3.81 -3.24 -15.50
C ILE A 40 3.14 -2.31 -14.48
N ALA A 41 1.91 -1.87 -14.75
CA ALA A 41 1.14 -1.05 -13.82
C ALA A 41 0.89 -1.75 -12.48
N PHE A 42 0.56 -3.05 -12.50
CA PHE A 42 0.35 -3.82 -11.28
C PHE A 42 1.64 -4.09 -10.51
N THR A 43 2.76 -4.22 -11.20
CA THR A 43 4.08 -4.31 -10.57
C THR A 43 4.38 -3.02 -9.78
N ASP A 44 4.15 -1.87 -10.41
CA ASP A 44 4.34 -0.56 -9.76
C ASP A 44 3.44 -0.40 -8.53
N TRP A 45 2.16 -0.75 -8.65
CA TRP A 45 1.22 -0.71 -7.54
C TRP A 45 1.59 -1.68 -6.41
N ARG A 46 2.03 -2.91 -6.74
CA ARG A 46 2.50 -3.89 -5.75
C ARG A 46 3.69 -3.33 -4.96
N MET A 47 4.63 -2.68 -5.63
CA MET A 47 5.78 -2.05 -4.99
C MET A 47 5.37 -0.85 -4.11
N GLU A 48 4.47 0.01 -4.60
CA GLU A 48 3.99 1.18 -3.86
C GLU A 48 3.21 0.79 -2.58
N ILE A 49 2.32 -0.20 -2.67
CA ILE A 49 1.58 -0.72 -1.51
C ILE A 49 2.55 -1.38 -0.52
N GLY A 50 3.50 -2.20 -1.00
CA GLY A 50 4.48 -2.86 -0.14
C GLY A 50 5.37 -1.85 0.62
N MET A 51 5.77 -0.77 -0.04
CA MET A 51 6.55 0.29 0.58
C MET A 51 5.74 1.06 1.65
N LEU A 52 4.46 1.31 1.39
CA LEU A 52 3.57 1.94 2.36
C LEU A 52 3.45 1.07 3.63
N SER A 53 3.16 -0.22 3.48
CA SER A 53 3.03 -1.14 4.61
C SER A 53 4.31 -1.22 5.45
N LEU A 54 5.48 -1.21 4.81
CA LEU A 54 6.77 -1.17 5.51
C LEU A 54 6.97 0.15 6.28
N LEU A 55 6.57 1.28 5.70
CA LEU A 55 6.67 2.58 6.34
C LEU A 55 5.71 2.71 7.52
N GLU A 56 4.48 2.22 7.38
CA GLU A 56 3.49 2.17 8.45
C GLU A 56 3.95 1.28 9.61
N SER A 57 4.51 0.11 9.30
CA SER A 57 5.08 -0.79 10.33
C SER A 57 6.26 -0.15 11.08
N GLN A 58 7.18 0.51 10.38
CA GLN A 58 8.29 1.23 11.02
C GLN A 58 7.79 2.40 11.87
N TYR A 59 6.77 3.12 11.40
CA TYR A 59 6.19 4.23 12.14
C TYR A 59 5.50 3.74 13.42
N GLN A 60 4.74 2.65 13.36
CA GLN A 60 4.12 2.04 14.53
C GLN A 60 5.17 1.58 15.54
N ALA A 61 6.22 0.88 15.08
CA ALA A 61 7.30 0.43 15.96
C ALA A 61 8.01 1.59 16.68
N LEU A 62 8.17 2.75 16.01
CA LEU A 62 8.75 3.94 16.62
C LEU A 62 7.80 4.62 17.63
N GLN A 63 6.49 4.55 17.42
CA GLN A 63 5.50 5.06 18.38
C GLN A 63 5.42 4.19 19.62
N ASP A 64 5.44 2.87 19.46
CA ASP A 64 5.37 1.92 20.58
C ASP A 64 6.59 2.09 21.51
N VAL A 65 7.78 2.36 20.95
CA VAL A 65 9.00 2.67 21.72
C VAL A 65 8.92 3.99 22.50
N GLN A 66 8.02 4.90 22.12
CA GLN A 66 7.84 6.19 22.82
C GLN A 66 6.83 6.13 23.98
N LEU A 67 6.12 5.01 24.13
CA LEU A 67 5.11 4.78 25.16
C LEU A 67 5.60 3.91 26.34
N ASP A 68 6.86 3.44 26.30
CA ASP A 68 7.55 2.72 27.38
C ASP A 68 8.59 3.59 28.12
#